data_AF-A0A5T1XFY0-F1
#
_entry.id   AF-A0A5T1XFY0-F1
#
_cell.length_a   1.000
_cell.length_b   1.000
_cell.length_c   1.000
_cell.angle_alpha   90.00
_cell.angle_beta   90.00
_cell.angle_gamma   90.00
#
_symmetry.space_group_name_H-M   'P 1'
#
loop_
_entity.id
_entity.type
_entity.pdbx_description
1 polymer ?
#
loop_
_entity_poly.entity_id
_entity_poly.type
_entity_poly.pdbx_seq_one_letter_code
_entity_poly.pdbx_strand_id
1 'polypeptide(L)'
;MKYKTIVFSILAIIFSACSTHQEQNVFYQQNLFSQTCNKQFFQEQQEKISQNKDMIFTGLNTGYIARDCKDFNLSNSIFDKVEDSYKYDVDLQSLSKKSTRALASTLINEGVNDYQGAWYERTMLNVYKGLNFMSLGDFVNARVEFNRALMRQEKAKEYFASEIKKAYQEASKEEKLRQNIDNNIKIVSKQYENLFKDFNAQKDYTNPYVTYISSIFFFMDYDYKKAADLLKEVYVLNLNKEIEKEFKIFDQYSSSLNPKKLKKYIFIIYENGLSPALDEFNLTLPFIFDDYITTASVALPILKKRNASYENLNIANNHQKFTTSNAFDFDQIVASEFKANLTSIIIKSLISSTLKTSLNMAVAKNDESGILSLATNIFSIATTRSDLRFWNFLPKNIQIMMIENDGSVQIYDDKNQKIYSSEVDIDKNVLIVVRSFASQFPARVYKIEN
;
A
#
# COMPACT_ATOMS: atom_id res chain seq x y z
N MET A 1 -42.57 -12.38 24.55
CA MET A 1 -41.46 -11.57 25.12
C MET A 1 -40.07 -12.10 24.77
N LYS A 2 -39.77 -13.40 24.92
CA LYS A 2 -38.42 -13.97 24.65
C LYS A 2 -37.86 -13.72 23.24
N TYR A 3 -38.68 -13.77 22.19
CA TYR A 3 -38.22 -13.47 20.81
C TYR A 3 -37.84 -12.01 20.57
N LYS A 4 -38.54 -11.05 21.19
CA LYS A 4 -38.19 -9.61 21.08
C LYS A 4 -36.84 -9.31 21.70
N THR A 5 -36.50 -9.97 22.81
CA THR A 5 -35.22 -9.82 23.50
C THR A 5 -34.06 -10.40 22.67
N ILE A 6 -34.26 -11.55 22.01
CA ILE A 6 -33.24 -12.19 21.15
C ILE A 6 -32.96 -11.34 19.89
N VAL A 7 -34.00 -10.82 19.23
CA VAL A 7 -33.84 -9.95 18.06
C VAL A 7 -33.14 -8.64 18.44
N PHE A 8 -33.48 -8.04 19.60
CA PHE A 8 -32.79 -6.83 20.10
C PHE A 8 -31.32 -7.10 20.46
N SER A 9 -31.01 -8.25 21.06
CA SER A 9 -29.63 -8.64 21.37
C SER A 9 -28.80 -8.92 20.11
N ILE A 10 -29.38 -9.53 19.07
CA ILE A 10 -28.71 -9.74 17.78
C ILE A 10 -28.49 -8.40 17.06
N LEU A 11 -29.48 -7.50 17.07
CA LEU A 11 -29.32 -6.14 16.51
C LEU A 11 -28.21 -5.36 17.24
N ALA A 12 -28.19 -5.41 18.58
CA ALA A 12 -27.19 -4.69 19.39
C ALA A 12 -25.76 -5.19 19.13
N ILE A 13 -25.56 -6.50 18.93
CA ILE A 13 -24.24 -7.09 18.60
C ILE A 13 -23.78 -6.65 17.20
N ILE A 14 -24.70 -6.49 16.24
CA ILE A 14 -24.39 -6.02 14.88
C ILE A 14 -23.98 -4.53 14.89
N PHE A 15 -24.56 -3.70 15.76
CA PHE A 15 -24.20 -2.28 15.85
C PHE A 15 -22.92 -1.99 16.65
N SER A 16 -22.52 -2.85 17.60
CA SER A 16 -21.29 -2.65 18.39
C SER A 16 -20.01 -3.21 17.74
N ALA A 17 -20.13 -4.08 16.74
CA ALA A 17 -19.01 -4.81 16.15
C ALA A 17 -18.49 -4.24 14.81
N CYS A 18 -19.16 -3.23 14.25
CA CYS A 18 -18.74 -2.57 13.02
C CYS A 18 -18.02 -1.25 13.32
N SER A 19 -16.85 -1.30 13.94
CA SER A 19 -15.90 -0.19 13.74
C SER A 19 -15.63 -0.13 12.25
N THR A 20 -15.92 0.99 11.61
CA THR A 20 -15.70 1.10 10.15
C THR A 20 -14.20 0.97 9.84
N HIS A 21 -13.84 0.42 8.66
CA HIS A 21 -12.43 0.34 8.23
C HIS A 21 -11.72 1.71 8.29
N GLN A 22 -12.49 2.79 8.12
CA GLN A 22 -12.03 4.16 8.27
C GLN A 22 -11.63 4.53 9.71
N GLU A 23 -12.34 4.04 10.73
CA GLU A 23 -11.94 4.22 12.14
C GLU A 23 -10.63 3.50 12.45
N GLN A 24 -10.42 2.30 11.89
CA GLN A 24 -9.15 1.59 12.06
C GLN A 24 -7.98 2.33 11.42
N ASN A 25 -8.17 2.89 10.22
CA ASN A 25 -7.17 3.74 9.56
C ASN A 25 -6.79 4.95 10.44
N VAL A 26 -7.80 5.63 11.02
CA VAL A 26 -7.59 6.76 11.94
C VAL A 26 -6.87 6.32 13.21
N PHE A 27 -7.22 5.18 13.80
CA PHE A 27 -6.57 4.64 14.98
C PHE A 27 -5.06 4.42 14.79
N TYR A 28 -4.66 3.78 13.68
CA TYR A 28 -3.24 3.57 13.39
C TYR A 28 -2.51 4.90 13.12
N GLN A 29 -3.14 5.82 12.40
CA GLN A 29 -2.57 7.13 12.12
C GLN A 29 -2.36 7.95 13.40
N GLN A 30 -3.31 7.92 14.34
CA GLN A 30 -3.17 8.56 15.64
C GLN A 30 -2.00 7.97 16.43
N ASN A 31 -1.86 6.64 16.45
CA ASN A 31 -0.74 5.98 17.13
C ASN A 31 0.60 6.39 16.54
N LEU A 32 0.72 6.38 15.21
CA LEU A 32 1.93 6.84 14.50
C LEU A 32 2.28 8.29 14.85
N PHE A 33 1.30 9.19 14.81
CA PHE A 33 1.53 10.62 15.04
C PHE A 33 1.76 10.98 16.50
N SER A 34 1.26 10.16 17.44
CA SER A 34 1.49 10.34 18.87
C SER A 34 2.95 10.12 19.27
N GLN A 35 3.69 9.30 18.51
CA GLN A 35 5.09 8.92 18.78
C GLN A 35 5.32 8.34 20.17
N THR A 36 4.27 7.83 20.82
CA THR A 36 4.36 7.32 22.19
C THR A 36 5.09 5.99 22.27
N CYS A 37 5.20 5.26 21.15
CA CYS A 37 5.80 3.93 21.08
C CYS A 37 5.28 2.99 22.19
N ASN A 38 3.97 3.04 22.41
CA ASN A 38 3.31 2.39 23.53
C ASN A 38 3.45 0.85 23.45
N LYS A 39 4.08 0.25 24.47
CA LYS A 39 4.28 -1.21 24.53
C LYS A 39 2.96 -1.99 24.58
N GLN A 40 1.94 -1.47 25.26
CA GLN A 40 0.63 -2.10 25.33
C GLN A 40 -0.03 -2.15 23.94
N PHE A 41 0.08 -1.07 23.16
CA PHE A 41 -0.40 -1.06 21.78
C PHE A 41 0.23 -2.20 20.96
N PHE A 42 1.56 -2.37 21.04
CA PHE A 42 2.25 -3.43 20.31
C PHE A 42 1.90 -4.83 20.79
N GLN A 43 1.67 -5.03 22.10
CA GLN A 43 1.21 -6.31 22.64
C GLN A 43 -0.17 -6.67 22.10
N GLU A 44 -1.13 -5.75 22.18
CA GLU A 44 -2.50 -5.95 21.70
C GLU A 44 -2.53 -6.23 20.18
N GLN A 45 -1.74 -5.51 19.38
CA GLN A 45 -1.70 -5.76 17.93
C GLN A 45 -1.01 -7.09 17.59
N GLN A 46 0.04 -7.48 18.32
CA GLN A 46 0.68 -8.79 18.12
C GLN A 46 -0.23 -9.96 18.50
N GLU A 47 -1.10 -9.80 19.49
CA GLU A 47 -2.14 -10.78 19.81
C GLU A 47 -3.13 -10.94 18.65
N LYS A 48 -3.61 -9.83 18.07
CA LYS A 48 -4.48 -9.87 16.87
C LYS A 48 -3.82 -10.56 15.69
N ILE A 49 -2.55 -10.23 15.42
CA ILE A 49 -1.74 -10.86 14.36
C ILE A 49 -1.63 -12.36 14.62
N SER A 50 -1.30 -12.77 15.84
CA SER A 50 -1.14 -14.20 16.20
C SER A 50 -2.45 -14.98 16.09
N GLN A 51 -3.59 -14.31 16.25
CA GLN A 51 -4.94 -14.87 16.03
C GLN A 51 -5.37 -14.85 14.55
N ASN A 52 -4.51 -14.42 13.61
CA ASN A 52 -4.81 -14.23 12.19
C ASN A 52 -5.99 -13.26 11.93
N LYS A 53 -6.23 -12.28 12.81
CA LYS A 53 -7.28 -11.27 12.63
C LYS A 53 -6.74 -10.11 11.81
N ASP A 54 -7.22 -9.96 10.57
CA ASP A 54 -6.75 -8.92 9.62
C ASP A 54 -5.22 -8.82 9.57
N MET A 55 -4.55 -9.98 9.48
CA MET A 55 -3.11 -10.12 9.65
C MET A 55 -2.29 -9.15 8.79
N ILE A 56 -2.63 -9.03 7.50
CA ILE A 56 -1.91 -8.15 6.56
C ILE A 56 -2.11 -6.68 6.95
N PHE A 57 -3.36 -6.24 7.13
CA PHE A 57 -3.65 -4.84 7.44
C PHE A 57 -3.09 -4.41 8.80
N THR A 58 -3.32 -5.23 9.83
CA THR A 58 -2.81 -5.00 11.18
C THR A 58 -1.28 -5.03 11.18
N GLY A 59 -0.67 -6.02 10.52
CA GLY A 59 0.78 -6.18 10.47
C GLY A 59 1.49 -5.07 9.70
N LEU A 60 0.97 -4.63 8.54
CA LEU A 60 1.56 -3.53 7.77
C LEU A 60 1.61 -2.23 8.58
N ASN A 61 0.50 -1.85 9.22
CA ASN A 61 0.44 -0.63 10.02
C ASN A 61 1.30 -0.77 11.29
N THR A 62 1.21 -1.89 12.02
CA THR A 62 1.95 -2.10 13.27
C THR A 62 3.46 -2.21 13.05
N GLY A 63 3.89 -2.95 12.02
CA GLY A 63 5.30 -3.11 11.67
C GLY A 63 5.92 -1.78 11.24
N TYR A 64 5.19 -0.91 10.54
CA TYR A 64 5.67 0.42 10.20
C TYR A 64 5.76 1.33 11.43
N ILE A 65 4.78 1.29 12.36
CA ILE A 65 4.85 2.05 13.61
C ILE A 65 6.06 1.59 14.45
N ALA A 66 6.37 0.29 14.49
CA ALA A 66 7.59 -0.21 15.14
C ALA A 66 8.87 0.35 14.48
N ARG A 67 8.89 0.45 13.13
CA ARG A 67 9.99 1.12 12.41
C ARG A 67 10.09 2.60 12.76
N ASP A 68 8.98 3.33 12.85
CA ASP A 68 8.96 4.74 13.27
C ASP A 68 9.56 4.94 14.67
N CYS A 69 9.29 3.97 15.55
CA CYS A 69 9.86 3.85 16.89
C CYS A 69 11.31 3.36 16.92
N LYS A 70 11.93 3.12 15.76
CA LYS A 70 13.28 2.57 15.59
C LYS A 70 13.49 1.17 16.18
N ASP A 71 12.41 0.44 16.48
CA ASP A 71 12.47 -0.97 16.84
C ASP A 71 12.44 -1.82 15.56
N PHE A 72 13.58 -1.80 14.86
CA PHE A 72 13.74 -2.45 13.56
C PHE A 72 13.59 -3.98 13.64
N ASN A 73 13.98 -4.60 14.75
CA ASN A 73 13.81 -6.04 14.97
C ASN A 73 12.33 -6.41 15.10
N LEU A 74 11.57 -5.68 15.92
CA LEU A 74 10.12 -5.90 16.04
C LEU A 74 9.41 -5.63 14.71
N SER A 75 9.80 -4.55 14.02
CA SER A 75 9.27 -4.21 12.70
C SER A 75 9.46 -5.35 11.70
N ASN A 76 10.69 -5.88 11.59
CA ASN A 76 11.00 -7.00 10.71
C ASN A 76 10.22 -8.26 11.08
N SER A 77 10.17 -8.62 12.37
CA SER A 77 9.43 -9.80 12.84
C SER A 77 7.93 -9.72 12.53
N ILE A 78 7.33 -8.53 12.62
CA ILE A 78 5.93 -8.32 12.23
C ILE A 78 5.76 -8.41 10.71
N PHE A 79 6.66 -7.79 9.94
CA PHE A 79 6.60 -7.85 8.48
C PHE A 79 6.83 -9.27 7.93
N ASP A 80 7.66 -10.10 8.56
CA ASP A 80 7.81 -11.52 8.20
C ASP A 80 6.47 -12.26 8.29
N LYS A 81 5.70 -12.04 9.37
CA LYS A 81 4.36 -12.63 9.53
C LYS A 81 3.39 -12.15 8.45
N VAL A 82 3.51 -10.91 8.00
CA VAL A 82 2.71 -10.39 6.90
C VAL A 82 3.08 -11.08 5.59
N GLU A 83 4.37 -11.25 5.30
CA GLU A 83 4.81 -11.96 4.09
C GLU A 83 4.32 -13.42 4.06
N ASP A 84 4.45 -14.12 5.18
CA ASP A 84 3.97 -15.51 5.32
C ASP A 84 2.46 -15.65 5.03
N SER A 85 1.70 -14.57 5.21
CA SER A 85 0.25 -14.54 5.02
C SER A 85 -0.20 -14.24 3.58
N TYR A 86 0.69 -13.76 2.71
CA TYR A 86 0.32 -13.53 1.32
C TYR A 86 -0.05 -14.86 0.63
N LYS A 87 -1.18 -14.84 -0.07
CA LYS A 87 -1.69 -16.01 -0.82
C LYS A 87 -0.95 -16.24 -2.14
N TYR A 88 -0.49 -15.15 -2.75
CA TYR A 88 0.31 -15.15 -3.97
C TYR A 88 1.61 -14.41 -3.65
N ASP A 89 2.74 -15.10 -3.70
CA ASP A 89 4.03 -14.53 -3.39
C ASP A 89 5.13 -15.16 -4.24
N VAL A 90 6.37 -14.65 -4.14
CA VAL A 90 7.55 -15.17 -4.85
C VAL A 90 7.84 -16.63 -4.49
N ASP A 91 7.51 -17.05 -3.26
CA ASP A 91 7.62 -18.44 -2.80
C ASP A 91 6.38 -19.26 -3.19
N LEU A 92 6.39 -19.73 -4.44
CA LEU A 92 5.39 -20.62 -5.05
C LEU A 92 5.21 -21.96 -4.30
N GLN A 93 6.12 -22.33 -3.39
CA GLN A 93 6.04 -23.59 -2.64
C GLN A 93 4.86 -23.66 -1.66
N SER A 94 4.25 -22.53 -1.27
CA SER A 94 3.15 -22.51 -0.29
C SER A 94 1.75 -22.73 -0.88
N LEU A 95 1.60 -22.75 -2.21
CA LEU A 95 0.30 -22.96 -2.88
C LEU A 95 -0.31 -24.34 -2.58
N SER A 96 0.51 -25.34 -2.24
CA SER A 96 0.04 -26.71 -1.94
C SER A 96 -0.54 -26.90 -0.53
N LYS A 97 -0.24 -26.01 0.43
CA LYS A 97 -0.68 -26.14 1.84
C LYS A 97 -1.73 -25.12 2.28
N LYS A 98 -2.03 -24.09 1.47
CA LYS A 98 -2.90 -22.97 1.85
C LYS A 98 -4.36 -23.07 1.33
N SER A 99 -4.81 -24.23 0.85
CA SER A 99 -6.13 -24.38 0.20
C SER A 99 -7.28 -24.90 1.09
N THR A 100 -7.24 -24.75 2.41
CA THR A 100 -8.29 -25.31 3.31
C THR A 100 -9.38 -24.34 3.76
N ARG A 101 -9.44 -23.10 3.27
CA ARG A 101 -10.52 -22.16 3.61
C ARG A 101 -11.02 -21.40 2.39
N ALA A 102 -11.89 -22.02 1.59
CA ALA A 102 -12.65 -21.31 0.56
C ALA A 102 -13.91 -22.08 0.15
N LEU A 103 -14.97 -22.08 0.96
CA LEU A 103 -16.31 -22.47 0.47
C LEU A 103 -17.51 -21.72 1.09
N ALA A 104 -17.31 -20.68 1.92
CA ALA A 104 -18.44 -19.96 2.56
C ALA A 104 -18.45 -18.43 2.35
N SER A 105 -17.50 -17.85 1.60
CA SER A 105 -17.18 -16.42 1.69
C SER A 105 -17.79 -15.50 0.61
N THR A 106 -18.50 -16.03 -0.39
CA THR A 106 -19.08 -15.19 -1.46
C THR A 106 -20.35 -14.44 -1.02
N LEU A 107 -20.99 -14.85 0.07
CA LEU A 107 -22.20 -14.24 0.61
C LEU A 107 -21.92 -13.12 1.62
N ILE A 108 -20.68 -13.01 2.10
CA ILE A 108 -20.26 -12.04 3.12
C ILE A 108 -19.37 -11.01 2.42
N ASN A 109 -19.58 -9.73 2.72
CA ASN A 109 -18.98 -8.58 2.03
C ASN A 109 -17.49 -8.72 1.67
N GLU A 110 -17.01 -8.05 0.60
CA GLU A 110 -15.58 -8.02 0.26
C GLU A 110 -14.71 -7.50 1.41
N GLY A 111 -15.22 -6.51 2.17
CA GLY A 111 -14.57 -5.99 3.38
C GLY A 111 -14.52 -6.95 4.57
N VAL A 112 -15.13 -8.15 4.49
CA VAL A 112 -15.05 -9.21 5.51
C VAL A 112 -14.10 -10.34 5.09
N ASN A 113 -13.70 -10.40 3.81
CA ASN A 113 -12.60 -11.26 3.39
C ASN A 113 -11.26 -10.73 3.93
N ASP A 114 -10.27 -11.59 4.09
CA ASP A 114 -8.93 -11.15 4.52
C ASP A 114 -8.34 -10.15 3.52
N TYR A 115 -7.95 -8.97 4.03
CA TYR A 115 -7.21 -7.96 3.26
C TYR A 115 -6.00 -8.60 2.58
N GLN A 116 -5.85 -8.44 1.26
CA GLN A 116 -4.79 -9.13 0.49
C GLN A 116 -3.49 -8.32 0.36
N GLY A 117 -3.53 -7.01 0.63
CA GLY A 117 -2.43 -6.08 0.38
C GLY A 117 -2.19 -5.84 -1.13
N ALA A 118 -2.08 -4.57 -1.51
CA ALA A 118 -1.72 -4.19 -2.87
C ALA A 118 -0.25 -4.55 -3.19
N TRP A 119 0.12 -4.68 -4.46
CA TRP A 119 1.48 -5.04 -4.87
C TRP A 119 2.51 -3.95 -4.56
N TYR A 120 2.15 -2.66 -4.70
CA TYR A 120 3.01 -1.57 -4.23
C TYR A 120 3.24 -1.66 -2.71
N GLU A 121 2.29 -2.16 -1.92
CA GLU A 121 2.47 -2.36 -0.48
C GLU A 121 3.42 -3.52 -0.20
N ARG A 122 3.26 -4.63 -0.93
CA ARG A 122 4.14 -5.79 -0.80
C ARG A 122 5.59 -5.42 -1.10
N THR A 123 5.82 -4.72 -2.21
CA THR A 123 7.17 -4.27 -2.58
C THR A 123 7.75 -3.28 -1.56
N MET A 124 6.94 -2.33 -1.08
CA MET A 124 7.34 -1.38 -0.06
C MET A 124 7.61 -2.02 1.31
N LEU A 125 6.92 -3.11 1.67
CA LEU A 125 7.21 -3.89 2.86
C LEU A 125 8.67 -4.33 2.83
N ASN A 126 9.14 -4.91 1.73
CA ASN A 126 10.51 -5.36 1.62
C ASN A 126 11.53 -4.22 1.53
N VAL A 127 11.17 -3.10 0.90
CA VAL A 127 12.00 -1.89 0.97
C VAL A 127 12.21 -1.48 2.42
N TYR A 128 11.16 -1.44 3.23
CA TYR A 128 11.30 -1.07 4.64
C TYR A 128 12.03 -2.12 5.48
N LYS A 129 11.84 -3.43 5.21
CA LYS A 129 12.68 -4.48 5.83
C LYS A 129 14.16 -4.33 5.45
N GLY A 130 14.46 -4.05 4.18
CA GLY A 130 15.81 -3.79 3.70
C GLY A 130 16.45 -2.59 4.41
N LEU A 131 15.72 -1.47 4.51
CA LEU A 131 16.16 -0.29 5.24
C LEU A 131 16.28 -0.53 6.76
N ASN A 132 15.43 -1.37 7.36
CA ASN A 132 15.54 -1.80 8.76
C ASN A 132 16.85 -2.57 8.96
N PHE A 133 17.14 -3.56 8.12
CA PHE A 133 18.37 -4.35 8.18
C PHE A 133 19.62 -3.50 7.95
N MET A 134 19.62 -2.59 6.97
CA MET A 134 20.69 -1.61 6.80
C MET A 134 20.91 -0.75 8.06
N SER A 135 19.82 -0.32 8.71
CA SER A 135 19.90 0.44 9.96
C SER A 135 20.45 -0.37 11.15
N LEU A 136 20.37 -1.71 11.07
CA LEU A 136 20.96 -2.65 12.01
C LEU A 136 22.40 -3.06 11.63
N GLY A 137 22.95 -2.54 10.51
CA GLY A 137 24.26 -2.94 9.98
C GLY A 137 24.27 -4.30 9.27
N ASP A 138 23.10 -4.88 9.02
CA ASP A 138 22.94 -6.21 8.42
C ASP A 138 22.70 -6.11 6.90
N PHE A 139 23.75 -5.78 6.15
CA PHE A 139 23.66 -5.63 4.70
C PHE A 139 23.37 -6.96 3.98
N VAL A 140 23.71 -8.10 4.60
CA VAL A 140 23.44 -9.43 4.05
C VAL A 140 21.94 -9.70 3.99
N ASN A 141 21.22 -9.50 5.10
CA ASN A 141 19.77 -9.64 5.10
C ASN A 141 19.07 -8.51 4.34
N ALA A 142 19.62 -7.29 4.35
CA ALA A 142 19.10 -6.21 3.51
C ALA A 142 19.13 -6.59 2.02
N ARG A 143 20.21 -7.24 1.54
CA ARG A 143 20.33 -7.74 0.16
C ARG A 143 19.20 -8.70 -0.20
N VAL A 144 18.83 -9.60 0.71
CA VAL A 144 17.72 -10.54 0.48
C VAL A 144 16.42 -9.78 0.26
N GLU A 145 16.15 -8.77 1.10
CA GLU A 145 14.91 -8.00 1.05
C GLU A 145 14.82 -7.10 -0.19
N PHE A 146 15.89 -6.42 -0.59
CA PHE A 146 15.87 -5.63 -1.84
C PHE A 146 15.69 -6.52 -3.09
N ASN A 147 16.30 -7.72 -3.11
CA ASN A 147 16.04 -8.67 -4.20
C ASN A 147 14.58 -9.15 -4.21
N ARG A 148 13.99 -9.44 -3.04
CA ARG A 148 12.56 -9.78 -2.91
C ARG A 148 11.66 -8.66 -3.40
N ALA A 149 11.98 -7.40 -3.07
CA ALA A 149 11.23 -6.24 -3.54
C ALA A 149 11.23 -6.15 -5.08
N LEU A 150 12.40 -6.34 -5.72
CA LEU A 150 12.53 -6.35 -7.19
C LEU A 150 11.73 -7.51 -7.82
N MET A 151 11.84 -8.73 -7.30
CA MET A 151 11.09 -9.89 -7.83
C MET A 151 9.57 -9.72 -7.73
N ARG A 152 9.07 -9.09 -6.65
CA ARG A 152 7.63 -8.85 -6.46
C ARG A 152 7.06 -7.86 -7.46
N GLN A 153 7.84 -6.90 -7.95
CA GLN A 153 7.40 -5.98 -9.00
C GLN A 153 7.08 -6.73 -10.30
N GLU A 154 7.87 -7.74 -10.67
CA GLU A 154 7.63 -8.53 -11.89
C GLU A 154 6.35 -9.35 -11.78
N LYS A 155 6.07 -9.91 -10.59
CA LYS A 155 4.90 -10.76 -10.34
C LYS A 155 3.57 -10.01 -10.37
N ALA A 156 3.56 -8.71 -10.07
CA ALA A 156 2.35 -7.89 -10.12
C ALA A 156 1.68 -7.92 -11.51
N LYS A 157 2.47 -7.92 -12.60
CA LYS A 157 1.96 -7.93 -13.98
C LYS A 157 1.19 -9.21 -14.31
N GLU A 158 1.72 -10.37 -13.90
CA GLU A 158 1.06 -11.68 -14.09
C GLU A 158 -0.23 -11.78 -13.27
N TYR A 159 -0.22 -11.22 -12.06
CA TYR A 159 -1.34 -11.28 -11.13
C TYR A 159 -2.59 -10.58 -11.67
N PHE A 160 -2.50 -9.32 -12.12
CA PHE A 160 -3.69 -8.55 -12.55
C PHE A 160 -4.39 -9.19 -13.75
N ALA A 161 -3.62 -9.65 -14.73
CA ALA A 161 -4.18 -10.37 -15.88
C ALA A 161 -4.94 -11.63 -15.45
N SER A 162 -4.42 -12.36 -14.46
CA SER A 162 -5.05 -13.57 -13.93
C SER A 162 -6.34 -13.26 -13.15
N GLU A 163 -6.37 -12.19 -12.35
CA GLU A 163 -7.53 -11.83 -11.52
C GLU A 163 -8.71 -11.36 -12.36
N ILE A 164 -8.46 -10.54 -13.39
CA ILE A 164 -9.49 -10.14 -14.35
C ILE A 164 -10.11 -11.38 -15.01
N LYS A 165 -9.26 -12.32 -15.48
CA LYS A 165 -9.73 -13.56 -16.10
C LYS A 165 -10.59 -14.40 -15.16
N LYS A 166 -10.17 -14.58 -13.91
CA LYS A 166 -10.94 -15.35 -12.90
C LYS A 166 -12.30 -14.70 -12.61
N ALA A 167 -12.33 -13.37 -12.45
CA ALA A 167 -13.58 -12.64 -12.20
C ALA A 167 -14.59 -12.82 -13.34
N TYR A 168 -14.14 -12.75 -14.60
CA TYR A 168 -15.00 -13.03 -15.76
C TYR A 168 -15.42 -14.51 -15.86
N GLN A 169 -14.55 -15.46 -15.49
CA GLN A 169 -14.91 -16.88 -15.46
C GLN A 169 -16.00 -17.18 -14.43
N GLU A 170 -15.95 -16.55 -13.26
CA GLU A 170 -17.00 -16.66 -12.24
C GLU A 170 -18.32 -16.08 -12.74
N ALA A 171 -18.28 -14.89 -13.36
CA ALA A 171 -19.43 -14.24 -13.97
C ALA A 171 -20.09 -15.09 -15.06
N SER A 172 -19.30 -15.82 -15.85
CA SER A 172 -19.77 -16.61 -17.00
C SER A 172 -20.46 -17.92 -16.63
N LYS A 173 -20.51 -18.29 -15.34
CA LYS A 173 -21.19 -19.52 -14.87
C LYS A 173 -22.71 -19.43 -14.99
N GLU A 174 -23.26 -18.22 -15.01
CA GLU A 174 -24.70 -17.97 -15.10
C GLU A 174 -24.97 -16.84 -16.10
N GLU A 175 -25.81 -17.10 -17.11
CA GLU A 175 -26.03 -16.17 -18.21
C GLU A 175 -26.66 -14.84 -17.74
N LYS A 176 -27.59 -14.87 -16.79
CA LYS A 176 -28.20 -13.65 -16.22
C LYS A 176 -27.20 -12.82 -15.42
N LEU A 177 -26.35 -13.47 -14.64
CA LEU A 177 -25.27 -12.80 -13.92
C LEU A 177 -24.31 -12.10 -14.90
N ARG A 178 -23.92 -12.80 -15.96
CA ARG A 178 -23.10 -12.22 -17.03
C ARG A 178 -23.76 -11.01 -17.69
N GLN A 179 -25.05 -11.10 -18.04
CA GLN A 179 -25.79 -9.98 -18.62
C GLN A 179 -25.85 -8.77 -17.68
N ASN A 180 -26.10 -8.99 -16.38
CA ASN A 180 -26.07 -7.93 -15.37
C ASN A 180 -24.70 -7.27 -15.29
N ILE A 181 -23.62 -8.05 -15.34
CA ILE A 181 -22.25 -7.54 -15.32
C ILE A 181 -21.94 -6.73 -16.58
N ASP A 182 -22.21 -7.27 -17.77
CA ASP A 182 -21.92 -6.62 -19.05
C ASP A 182 -22.69 -5.30 -19.23
N ASN A 183 -23.91 -5.21 -18.69
CA ASN A 183 -24.72 -3.99 -18.69
C ASN A 183 -24.18 -2.96 -17.70
N ASN A 184 -23.96 -3.38 -16.45
CA ASN A 184 -23.61 -2.46 -15.37
C ASN A 184 -22.15 -2.02 -15.40
N ILE A 185 -21.22 -2.85 -15.91
CA ILE A 185 -19.81 -2.48 -15.99
C ILE A 185 -19.60 -1.21 -16.83
N LYS A 186 -20.37 -1.02 -17.90
CA LYS A 186 -20.29 0.19 -18.74
C LYS A 186 -20.73 1.44 -17.98
N ILE A 187 -21.80 1.32 -17.18
CA ILE A 187 -22.31 2.42 -16.34
C ILE A 187 -21.26 2.81 -15.31
N VAL A 188 -20.70 1.81 -14.63
CA VAL A 188 -19.69 2.00 -13.57
C VAL A 188 -18.40 2.57 -14.15
N SER A 189 -17.88 2.01 -15.25
CA SER A 189 -16.65 2.49 -15.91
C SER A 189 -16.76 3.96 -16.30
N LYS A 190 -17.91 4.42 -16.80
CA LYS A 190 -18.16 5.83 -17.12
C LYS A 190 -18.09 6.75 -15.89
N GLN A 191 -18.54 6.29 -14.71
CA GLN A 191 -18.38 7.07 -13.47
C GLN A 191 -16.91 7.19 -13.09
N TYR A 192 -16.14 6.11 -13.25
CA TYR A 192 -14.71 6.11 -12.94
C TYR A 192 -13.87 6.98 -13.88
N GLU A 193 -14.25 7.17 -15.14
CA GLU A 193 -13.57 8.13 -16.03
C GLU A 193 -13.53 9.54 -15.42
N ASN A 194 -14.61 9.97 -14.78
CA ASN A 194 -14.68 11.26 -14.10
C ASN A 194 -13.91 11.25 -12.77
N LEU A 195 -14.05 10.19 -11.97
CA LEU A 195 -13.40 10.05 -10.66
C LEU A 195 -11.87 9.95 -10.76
N PHE A 196 -11.35 9.46 -11.89
CA PHE A 196 -9.91 9.34 -12.16
C PHE A 196 -9.30 10.56 -12.86
N LYS A 197 -10.07 11.59 -13.18
CA LYS A 197 -9.60 12.73 -13.98
C LYS A 197 -8.39 13.44 -13.38
N ASP A 198 -8.29 13.46 -12.05
CA ASP A 198 -7.18 14.10 -11.32
C ASP A 198 -6.00 13.16 -11.05
N PHE A 199 -6.06 11.90 -11.48
CA PHE A 199 -5.00 10.90 -11.29
C PHE A 199 -4.31 10.56 -12.61
N ASN A 200 -2.98 10.59 -12.62
CA ASN A 200 -2.19 10.19 -13.77
C ASN A 200 -1.77 8.72 -13.66
N ALA A 201 -2.67 7.80 -14.01
CA ALA A 201 -2.38 6.37 -14.01
C ALA A 201 -1.59 5.96 -15.26
N GLN A 202 -0.43 5.33 -15.06
CA GLN A 202 0.41 4.78 -16.12
C GLN A 202 0.00 3.36 -16.50
N LYS A 203 0.45 2.94 -17.68
CA LYS A 203 0.24 1.57 -18.18
C LYS A 203 1.21 0.57 -17.51
N ASP A 204 2.39 1.03 -17.12
CA ASP A 204 3.29 0.22 -16.31
C ASP A 204 2.91 0.40 -14.84
N TYR A 205 2.67 -0.72 -14.16
CA TYR A 205 2.24 -0.77 -12.76
C TYR A 205 3.41 -1.04 -11.80
N THR A 206 4.65 -0.96 -12.29
CA THR A 206 5.86 -1.07 -11.49
C THR A 206 6.07 0.17 -10.63
N ASN A 207 6.72 0.00 -9.49
CA ASN A 207 7.09 1.09 -8.61
C ASN A 207 8.56 1.48 -8.85
N PRO A 208 8.86 2.50 -9.69
CA PRO A 208 10.24 2.85 -10.03
C PRO A 208 11.07 3.27 -8.81
N TYR A 209 10.44 3.72 -7.73
CA TYR A 209 11.15 4.00 -6.47
C TYR A 209 11.79 2.74 -5.88
N VAL A 210 11.16 1.57 -6.00
CA VAL A 210 11.73 0.30 -5.51
C VAL A 210 13.02 -0.03 -6.24
N THR A 211 13.07 0.17 -7.56
CA THR A 211 14.29 -0.02 -8.36
C THR A 211 15.36 1.01 -7.98
N TYR A 212 14.97 2.27 -7.79
CA TYR A 212 15.87 3.35 -7.36
C TYR A 212 16.49 3.12 -5.97
N ILE A 213 15.68 2.84 -4.95
CA ILE A 213 16.23 2.59 -3.60
C ILE A 213 17.10 1.33 -3.58
N SER A 214 16.75 0.31 -4.39
CA SER A 214 17.58 -0.88 -4.55
C SER A 214 18.92 -0.54 -5.18
N SER A 215 18.98 0.38 -6.15
CA SER A 215 20.26 0.81 -6.75
C SER A 215 21.16 1.48 -5.71
N ILE A 216 20.62 2.34 -4.86
CA ILE A 216 21.36 2.95 -3.73
C ILE A 216 21.84 1.87 -2.77
N PHE A 217 20.98 0.92 -2.41
CA PHE A 217 21.39 -0.20 -1.56
C PHE A 217 22.58 -0.96 -2.16
N PHE A 218 22.50 -1.41 -3.41
CA PHE A 218 23.58 -2.16 -4.05
C PHE A 218 24.86 -1.30 -4.20
N PHE A 219 24.72 0.01 -4.37
CA PHE A 219 25.86 0.93 -4.39
C PHE A 219 26.56 0.99 -3.04
N MET A 220 25.79 1.10 -1.96
CA MET A 220 26.31 1.07 -0.59
C MET A 220 26.89 -0.29 -0.22
N ASP A 221 26.33 -1.38 -0.74
CA ASP A 221 26.81 -2.77 -0.58
C ASP A 221 27.92 -3.15 -1.58
N TYR A 222 28.57 -2.15 -2.19
CA TYR A 222 29.73 -2.26 -3.09
C TYR A 222 29.50 -3.06 -4.39
N ASP A 223 28.25 -3.39 -4.73
CA ASP A 223 27.86 -4.03 -5.98
C ASP A 223 27.53 -2.97 -7.04
N TYR A 224 28.57 -2.22 -7.41
CA TYR A 224 28.44 -1.04 -8.26
C TYR A 224 27.88 -1.34 -9.65
N LYS A 225 28.14 -2.54 -10.18
CA LYS A 225 27.61 -2.96 -11.47
C LYS A 225 26.09 -3.10 -11.41
N LYS A 226 25.59 -3.87 -10.44
CA LYS A 226 24.14 -4.03 -10.25
C LYS A 226 23.46 -2.71 -9.90
N ALA A 227 24.11 -1.87 -9.09
CA ALA A 227 23.62 -0.53 -8.78
C ALA A 227 23.46 0.32 -10.05
N ALA A 228 24.48 0.37 -10.91
CA ALA A 228 24.43 1.13 -12.16
C ALA A 228 23.37 0.60 -13.13
N ASP A 229 23.24 -0.73 -13.26
CA ASP A 229 22.23 -1.37 -14.11
C ASP A 229 20.81 -1.01 -13.65
N LEU A 230 20.51 -1.11 -12.35
CA LEU A 230 19.20 -0.74 -11.79
C LEU A 230 18.93 0.77 -11.94
N LEU A 231 19.92 1.63 -11.68
CA LEU A 231 19.74 3.07 -11.81
C LEU A 231 19.54 3.49 -13.28
N LYS A 232 20.15 2.77 -14.23
CA LYS A 232 19.92 2.96 -15.67
C LYS A 232 18.47 2.71 -16.05
N GLU A 233 17.84 1.67 -15.53
CA GLU A 233 16.42 1.39 -15.76
C GLU A 233 15.55 2.56 -15.30
N VAL A 234 15.84 3.12 -14.13
CA VAL A 234 15.13 4.28 -13.60
C VAL A 234 15.37 5.53 -14.46
N TYR A 235 16.62 5.79 -14.84
CA TYR A 235 17.01 6.94 -15.66
C TYR A 235 16.31 6.94 -17.03
N VAL A 236 16.22 5.79 -17.70
CA VAL A 236 15.56 5.67 -19.01
C VAL A 236 14.05 6.00 -18.94
N LEU A 237 13.43 5.75 -17.78
CA LEU A 237 12.01 5.99 -17.55
C LEU A 237 11.71 7.36 -16.94
N ASN A 238 12.71 8.03 -16.37
CA ASN A 238 12.53 9.26 -15.60
C ASN A 238 13.57 10.32 -15.97
N LEU A 239 13.12 11.40 -16.63
CA LEU A 239 13.96 12.51 -17.09
C LEU A 239 14.33 13.50 -15.96
N ASN A 240 14.48 13.01 -14.72
CA ASN A 240 14.90 13.82 -13.59
C ASN A 240 16.43 14.07 -13.65
N LYS A 241 16.84 15.34 -13.55
CA LYS A 241 18.25 15.78 -13.66
C LYS A 241 19.14 15.23 -12.54
N GLU A 242 18.59 15.04 -11.34
CA GLU A 242 19.34 14.46 -10.23
C GLU A 242 19.61 12.98 -10.49
N ILE A 243 18.62 12.23 -11.00
CA ILE A 243 18.81 10.83 -11.42
C ILE A 243 19.88 10.71 -12.51
N GLU A 244 19.88 11.62 -13.50
CA GLU A 244 20.91 11.65 -14.54
C GLU A 244 22.32 11.87 -13.96
N LYS A 245 22.44 12.79 -13.00
CA LYS A 245 23.70 13.07 -12.30
C LYS A 245 24.15 11.85 -11.49
N GLU A 246 23.26 11.23 -10.71
CA GLU A 246 23.54 10.01 -9.96
C GLU A 246 23.99 8.88 -10.89
N PHE A 247 23.31 8.68 -12.02
CA PHE A 247 23.64 7.64 -12.98
C PHE A 247 25.07 7.78 -13.52
N LYS A 248 25.51 9.00 -13.87
CA LYS A 248 26.89 9.24 -14.32
C LYS A 248 27.93 8.84 -13.27
N ILE A 249 27.65 9.10 -11.99
CA ILE A 249 28.52 8.69 -10.88
C ILE A 249 28.50 7.18 -10.70
N PHE A 250 27.33 6.54 -10.76
CA PHE A 250 27.21 5.09 -10.61
C PHE A 250 27.94 4.35 -11.75
N ASP A 251 27.83 4.85 -12.98
CA ASP A 251 28.54 4.31 -14.15
C ASP A 251 30.07 4.47 -14.04
N GLN A 252 30.54 5.61 -13.50
CA GLN A 252 31.95 5.80 -13.19
C GLN A 252 32.44 4.79 -12.13
N TYR A 253 31.64 4.54 -11.09
CA TYR A 253 31.95 3.56 -10.05
C TYR A 253 31.98 2.13 -10.60
N SER A 254 31.01 1.76 -11.44
CA SER A 254 30.89 0.41 -12.03
C SER A 254 32.06 0.08 -12.97
N SER A 255 32.63 1.10 -13.62
CA SER A 255 33.72 0.96 -14.59
C SER A 255 35.13 1.18 -13.99
N SER A 256 35.22 1.57 -12.71
CA SER A 256 36.50 1.91 -12.08
C SER A 256 37.27 0.68 -11.61
N LEU A 257 38.58 0.66 -11.89
CA LEU A 257 39.50 -0.36 -11.36
C LEU A 257 39.84 -0.15 -9.88
N ASN A 258 39.60 1.05 -9.33
CA ASN A 258 39.81 1.33 -7.91
C ASN A 258 38.71 2.25 -7.34
N PRO A 259 37.47 1.74 -7.17
CA PRO A 259 36.34 2.54 -6.68
C PRO A 259 36.56 3.14 -5.29
N LYS A 260 37.42 2.53 -4.46
CA LYS A 260 37.71 3.02 -3.11
C LYS A 260 38.31 4.43 -3.10
N LYS A 261 39.07 4.81 -4.13
CA LYS A 261 39.68 6.14 -4.28
C LYS A 261 38.72 7.21 -4.81
N LEU A 262 37.51 6.83 -5.25
CA LEU A 262 36.51 7.78 -5.71
C LEU A 262 35.87 8.51 -4.53
N LYS A 263 35.41 9.73 -4.79
CA LYS A 263 34.70 10.57 -3.82
C LYS A 263 33.49 9.84 -3.25
N LYS A 264 33.21 10.06 -1.97
CA LYS A 264 32.04 9.50 -1.29
C LYS A 264 30.86 10.45 -1.35
N TYR A 265 29.67 9.91 -1.22
CA TYR A 265 28.43 10.65 -1.41
C TYR A 265 27.45 10.41 -0.27
N ILE A 266 26.65 11.43 0.01
CA ILE A 266 25.49 11.36 0.90
C ILE A 266 24.25 11.33 -0.01
N PHE A 267 23.50 10.25 0.06
CA PHE A 267 22.19 10.08 -0.57
C PHE A 267 21.11 10.56 0.39
N ILE A 268 20.35 11.57 0.00
CA ILE A 268 19.19 12.05 0.75
C ILE A 268 17.92 11.62 0.02
N ILE A 269 17.07 10.91 0.75
CA ILE A 269 15.73 10.52 0.30
C ILE A 269 14.72 11.16 1.23
N TYR A 270 13.83 11.96 0.67
CA TYR A 270 12.73 12.58 1.39
C TYR A 270 11.42 11.89 1.05
N GLU A 271 10.93 11.07 1.99
CA GLU A 271 9.61 10.46 1.96
C GLU A 271 8.56 11.48 2.46
N ASN A 272 7.87 12.14 1.53
CA ASN A 272 7.03 13.31 1.80
C ASN A 272 5.54 12.95 1.87
N GLY A 273 4.84 13.40 2.92
CA GLY A 273 3.38 13.37 3.01
C GLY A 273 2.81 11.97 3.11
N LEU A 274 1.55 11.80 2.72
CA LEU A 274 0.88 10.50 2.73
C LEU A 274 0.34 10.17 1.32
N SER A 275 0.50 8.92 0.88
CA SER A 275 -0.08 8.39 -0.37
C SER A 275 -1.60 8.60 -0.41
N PRO A 276 -2.33 8.34 -1.51
CA PRO A 276 -3.79 8.41 -1.49
C PRO A 276 -4.41 7.50 -0.40
N ALA A 277 -5.62 7.84 0.04
CA ALA A 277 -6.47 6.97 0.86
C ALA A 277 -7.60 6.40 -0.01
N LEU A 278 -8.29 5.38 0.52
CA LEU A 278 -9.54 4.88 -0.05
C LEU A 278 -10.73 5.57 0.61
N ASP A 279 -11.74 5.87 -0.21
CA ASP A 279 -13.08 6.27 0.19
C ASP A 279 -14.07 5.40 -0.61
N GLU A 280 -15.37 5.50 -0.35
CA GLU A 280 -16.39 4.76 -1.11
C GLU A 280 -17.44 5.68 -1.74
N PHE A 281 -18.00 5.21 -2.85
CA PHE A 281 -19.23 5.76 -3.41
C PHE A 281 -20.21 4.64 -3.71
N ASN A 282 -21.49 4.98 -3.74
CA ASN A 282 -22.57 4.03 -3.98
C ASN A 282 -23.28 4.37 -5.29
N LEU A 283 -23.58 3.33 -6.07
CA LEU A 283 -24.42 3.42 -7.26
C LEU A 283 -25.62 2.51 -7.11
N THR A 284 -26.80 3.03 -7.41
CA THR A 284 -28.00 2.21 -7.58
C THR A 284 -28.07 1.76 -9.03
N LEU A 285 -27.88 0.47 -9.28
CA LEU A 285 -27.80 -0.11 -10.62
C LEU A 285 -28.98 -1.05 -10.89
N PRO A 286 -29.47 -1.14 -12.13
CA PRO A 286 -30.50 -2.10 -12.51
C PRO A 286 -29.91 -3.51 -12.65
N PHE A 287 -30.61 -4.50 -12.11
CA PHE A 287 -30.30 -5.92 -12.22
C PHE A 287 -31.53 -6.68 -12.72
N ILE A 288 -31.31 -7.52 -13.73
CA ILE A 288 -32.27 -8.39 -14.37
C ILE A 288 -32.32 -9.70 -13.60
N PHE A 289 -33.52 -10.11 -13.16
CA PHE A 289 -33.78 -11.40 -12.52
C PHE A 289 -35.05 -12.00 -13.12
N ASP A 290 -34.95 -13.20 -13.71
CA ASP A 290 -36.08 -13.87 -14.37
C ASP A 290 -36.89 -12.92 -15.26
N ASP A 291 -38.11 -12.58 -14.83
CA ASP A 291 -39.08 -11.77 -15.59
C ASP A 291 -39.18 -10.30 -15.12
N TYR A 292 -38.30 -9.84 -14.23
CA TYR A 292 -38.37 -8.51 -13.65
C TYR A 292 -36.99 -7.85 -13.48
N ILE A 293 -36.99 -6.53 -13.56
CA ILE A 293 -35.81 -5.69 -13.30
C ILE A 293 -36.01 -5.07 -11.93
N THR A 294 -35.02 -5.24 -11.06
CA THR A 294 -34.95 -4.56 -9.76
C THR A 294 -33.67 -3.76 -9.68
N THR A 295 -33.60 -2.81 -8.75
CA THR A 295 -32.37 -2.06 -8.50
C THR A 295 -31.64 -2.61 -7.30
N ALA A 296 -30.31 -2.54 -7.33
CA ALA A 296 -29.47 -2.85 -6.17
C ALA A 296 -28.38 -1.79 -6.00
N SER A 297 -28.05 -1.52 -4.74
CA SER A 297 -26.91 -0.68 -4.41
C SER A 297 -25.61 -1.47 -4.60
N VAL A 298 -24.62 -0.81 -5.19
CA VAL A 298 -23.25 -1.31 -5.35
C VAL A 298 -22.32 -0.27 -4.73
N ALA A 299 -21.61 -0.68 -3.68
CA ALA A 299 -20.55 0.13 -3.08
C ALA A 299 -19.24 -0.14 -3.81
N LEU A 300 -18.52 0.92 -4.16
CA LEU A 300 -17.29 0.85 -4.93
C LEU A 300 -16.21 1.77 -4.33
N PRO A 301 -14.94 1.35 -4.31
CA PRO A 301 -13.87 2.17 -3.75
C PRO A 301 -13.45 3.29 -4.70
N ILE A 302 -12.96 4.40 -4.17
CA ILE A 302 -12.34 5.51 -4.89
C ILE A 302 -11.06 5.96 -4.20
N LEU A 303 -10.15 6.55 -4.96
CA LEU A 303 -8.94 7.15 -4.43
C LEU A 303 -9.20 8.60 -4.02
N LYS A 304 -8.68 8.97 -2.85
CA LYS A 304 -8.71 10.33 -2.31
C LYS A 304 -7.29 10.81 -2.06
N LYS A 305 -6.91 11.90 -2.72
CA LYS A 305 -5.59 12.52 -2.51
C LYS A 305 -5.44 12.97 -1.05
N ARG A 306 -4.24 12.77 -0.50
CA ARG A 306 -3.82 13.32 0.78
C ARG A 306 -2.73 14.39 0.56
N ASN A 307 -2.47 15.17 1.60
CA ASN A 307 -1.55 16.31 1.53
C ASN A 307 -0.08 15.87 1.60
N ALA A 308 0.78 16.69 1.00
CA ALA A 308 2.22 16.66 1.25
C ALA A 308 2.53 17.24 2.66
N SER A 309 3.74 17.01 3.14
CA SER A 309 4.28 17.70 4.32
C SER A 309 4.91 19.03 3.91
N TYR A 310 6.23 19.05 3.68
CA TYR A 310 6.97 20.21 3.17
C TYR A 310 7.00 20.18 1.65
N GLU A 311 7.11 21.35 1.01
CA GLU A 311 7.26 21.46 -0.45
C GLU A 311 8.55 20.79 -0.92
N ASN A 312 9.66 21.06 -0.24
CA ASN A 312 10.97 20.47 -0.46
C ASN A 312 11.80 20.49 0.83
N LEU A 313 12.97 19.85 0.81
CA LEU A 313 14.01 20.04 1.81
C LEU A 313 15.14 20.87 1.24
N ASN A 314 15.73 21.71 2.08
CA ASN A 314 16.96 22.43 1.78
C ASN A 314 18.12 21.72 2.48
N ILE A 315 19.12 21.31 1.70
CA ILE A 315 20.28 20.57 2.16
C ILE A 315 21.49 21.49 2.12
N ALA A 316 22.31 21.48 3.15
CA ALA A 316 23.58 22.19 3.17
C ALA A 316 24.70 21.26 3.66
N ASN A 317 25.84 21.32 2.98
CA ASN A 317 27.11 20.83 3.50
C ASN A 317 28.00 22.04 3.84
N ASN A 318 29.30 21.85 4.08
CA ASN A 318 30.17 22.94 4.49
C ASN A 318 30.35 24.04 3.43
N HIS A 319 30.04 23.75 2.16
CA HIS A 319 30.40 24.62 1.02
C HIS A 319 29.21 25.02 0.14
N GLN A 320 28.17 24.18 0.08
CA GLN A 320 27.12 24.25 -0.93
C GLN A 320 25.74 24.04 -0.31
N LYS A 321 24.74 24.64 -0.96
CA LYS A 321 23.33 24.45 -0.65
C LYS A 321 22.63 23.81 -1.85
N PHE A 322 21.73 22.90 -1.55
CA PHE A 322 20.96 22.12 -2.51
C PHE A 322 19.51 22.08 -2.09
N THR A 323 18.63 21.78 -3.03
CA THR A 323 17.20 21.59 -2.78
C THR A 323 16.78 20.25 -3.38
N THR A 324 16.06 19.44 -2.62
CA THR A 324 15.59 18.14 -3.09
C THR A 324 14.71 18.28 -4.32
N SER A 325 14.79 17.31 -5.23
CA SER A 325 13.99 17.29 -6.46
C SER A 325 12.96 16.16 -6.40
N ASN A 326 11.72 16.42 -6.81
CA ASN A 326 10.69 15.40 -6.88
C ASN A 326 11.04 14.35 -7.95
N ALA A 327 11.11 13.08 -7.54
CA ALA A 327 11.54 11.99 -8.41
C ALA A 327 10.45 10.93 -8.60
N PHE A 328 9.67 10.61 -7.57
CA PHE A 328 8.68 9.53 -7.64
C PHE A 328 7.35 9.95 -7.01
N ASP A 329 6.24 9.71 -7.71
CA ASP A 329 4.89 10.07 -7.28
C ASP A 329 4.07 8.83 -6.90
N PHE A 330 3.75 8.68 -5.62
CA PHE A 330 2.95 7.57 -5.12
C PHE A 330 1.45 7.76 -5.38
N ASP A 331 0.95 8.98 -5.62
CA ASP A 331 -0.40 9.15 -6.13
C ASP A 331 -0.53 8.45 -7.49
N GLN A 332 0.50 8.58 -8.35
CA GLN A 332 0.57 7.90 -9.64
C GLN A 332 0.74 6.38 -9.50
N ILE A 333 1.65 5.90 -8.66
CA ILE A 333 1.87 4.45 -8.46
C ILE A 333 0.59 3.77 -7.97
N VAL A 334 -0.04 4.32 -6.92
CA VAL A 334 -1.28 3.79 -6.35
C VAL A 334 -2.42 3.85 -7.37
N ALA A 335 -2.56 4.95 -8.11
CA ALA A 335 -3.60 5.08 -9.13
C ALA A 335 -3.41 4.11 -10.30
N SER A 336 -2.17 3.86 -10.70
CA SER A 336 -1.85 2.92 -11.78
C SER A 336 -2.28 1.50 -11.38
N GLU A 337 -1.88 1.05 -10.20
CA GLU A 337 -2.25 -0.28 -9.71
C GLU A 337 -3.77 -0.40 -9.47
N PHE A 338 -4.38 0.62 -8.85
CA PHE A 338 -5.83 0.65 -8.65
C PHE A 338 -6.58 0.52 -9.97
N LYS A 339 -6.17 1.26 -11.00
CA LYS A 339 -6.76 1.19 -12.35
C LYS A 339 -6.56 -0.18 -13.00
N ALA A 340 -5.41 -0.82 -12.79
CA ALA A 340 -5.15 -2.18 -13.28
C ALA A 340 -6.13 -3.20 -12.70
N ASN A 341 -6.45 -3.07 -11.41
CA ASN A 341 -7.32 -4.00 -10.70
C ASN A 341 -8.81 -3.61 -10.77
N LEU A 342 -9.12 -2.39 -11.22
CA LEU A 342 -10.46 -1.80 -11.16
C LEU A 342 -11.53 -2.67 -11.81
N THR A 343 -11.25 -3.24 -12.99
CA THR A 343 -12.19 -4.14 -13.68
C THR A 343 -12.55 -5.36 -12.81
N SER A 344 -11.57 -5.97 -12.15
CA SER A 344 -11.84 -7.10 -11.26
C SER A 344 -12.66 -6.68 -10.04
N ILE A 345 -12.38 -5.50 -9.47
CA ILE A 345 -13.13 -4.95 -8.32
C ILE A 345 -14.59 -4.74 -8.71
N ILE A 346 -14.85 -4.07 -9.85
CA ILE A 346 -16.20 -3.81 -10.33
C ILE A 346 -16.97 -5.13 -10.52
N ILE A 347 -16.37 -6.11 -11.20
CA ILE A 347 -17.04 -7.39 -11.45
C ILE A 347 -17.38 -8.11 -10.14
N LYS A 348 -16.44 -8.21 -9.20
CA LYS A 348 -16.67 -8.88 -7.92
C LYS A 348 -17.75 -8.16 -7.10
N SER A 349 -17.76 -6.83 -7.10
CA SER A 349 -18.81 -6.02 -6.47
C SER A 349 -20.18 -6.22 -7.11
N LEU A 350 -20.27 -6.30 -8.45
CA LEU A 350 -21.52 -6.59 -9.17
C LEU A 350 -22.03 -8.01 -8.88
N ILE A 351 -21.15 -9.01 -8.80
CA ILE A 351 -21.50 -10.38 -8.40
C ILE A 351 -22.08 -10.37 -6.98
N SER A 352 -21.38 -9.72 -6.04
CA SER A 352 -21.81 -9.59 -4.64
C SER A 352 -23.18 -8.94 -4.51
N SER A 353 -23.41 -7.82 -5.20
CA SER A 353 -24.72 -7.15 -5.21
C SER A 353 -25.80 -8.02 -5.84
N THR A 354 -25.51 -8.78 -6.90
CA THR A 354 -26.47 -9.71 -7.52
C THR A 354 -26.89 -10.79 -6.51
N LEU A 355 -25.92 -11.41 -5.83
CA LEU A 355 -26.17 -12.45 -4.83
C LEU A 355 -26.99 -11.94 -3.65
N LYS A 356 -26.61 -10.79 -3.05
CA LYS A 356 -27.36 -10.17 -1.94
C LYS A 356 -28.79 -9.82 -2.33
N THR A 357 -28.96 -9.32 -3.55
CA THR A 357 -30.29 -8.95 -4.07
C THR A 357 -31.16 -10.18 -4.30
N SER A 358 -30.60 -11.25 -4.87
CA SER A 358 -31.30 -12.52 -5.05
C SER A 358 -31.78 -13.12 -3.72
N LEU A 359 -30.98 -12.99 -2.65
CA LEU A 359 -31.34 -13.42 -1.30
C LEU A 359 -32.51 -12.60 -0.74
N ASN A 360 -32.47 -11.27 -0.86
CA ASN A 360 -33.56 -10.40 -0.43
C ASN A 360 -34.86 -10.74 -1.16
N MET A 361 -34.78 -11.03 -2.46
CA MET A 361 -35.94 -11.39 -3.28
C MET A 361 -36.52 -12.75 -2.90
N ALA A 362 -35.67 -13.76 -2.67
CA ALA A 362 -36.11 -15.08 -2.20
C ALA A 362 -36.78 -15.01 -0.83
N VAL A 363 -36.27 -14.17 0.07
CA VAL A 363 -36.85 -13.91 1.39
C VAL A 363 -38.20 -13.20 1.28
N ALA A 364 -38.26 -12.13 0.48
CA ALA A 364 -39.49 -11.35 0.31
C ALA A 364 -40.65 -12.16 -0.28
N LYS A 365 -40.37 -13.14 -1.16
CA LYS A 365 -41.39 -14.05 -1.72
C LYS A 365 -42.04 -14.96 -0.68
N ASN A 366 -41.35 -15.28 0.42
CA ASN A 366 -41.78 -16.26 1.42
C ASN A 366 -42.12 -15.62 2.78
N ASP A 367 -42.03 -14.30 2.91
CA ASP A 367 -42.25 -13.58 4.18
C ASP A 367 -43.60 -12.87 4.21
N GLU A 368 -44.61 -13.54 4.76
CA GLU A 368 -45.95 -12.96 4.96
C GLU A 368 -45.97 -11.81 5.99
N SER A 369 -44.99 -11.75 6.88
CA SER A 369 -44.94 -10.79 8.00
C SER A 369 -44.20 -9.49 7.67
N GLY A 370 -43.38 -9.50 6.62
CA GLY A 370 -42.47 -8.41 6.24
C GLY A 370 -41.26 -8.19 7.17
N ILE A 371 -41.20 -8.88 8.32
CA ILE A 371 -40.14 -8.73 9.32
C ILE A 371 -38.82 -9.31 8.81
N LEU A 372 -38.86 -10.46 8.12
CA LEU A 372 -37.67 -11.11 7.59
C LEU A 372 -37.09 -10.30 6.43
N SER A 373 -37.95 -9.77 5.56
CA SER A 373 -37.56 -8.85 4.47
C SER A 373 -36.94 -7.56 5.01
N LEU A 374 -37.49 -6.98 6.09
CA LEU A 374 -36.89 -5.82 6.75
C LEU A 374 -35.50 -6.17 7.32
N ALA A 375 -35.37 -7.32 7.99
CA ALA A 375 -34.10 -7.76 8.56
C ALA A 375 -33.03 -7.99 7.48
N THR A 376 -33.37 -8.61 6.35
CA THR A 376 -32.40 -8.87 5.26
C THR A 376 -32.03 -7.60 4.50
N ASN A 377 -32.95 -6.64 4.36
CA ASN A 377 -32.64 -5.32 3.80
C ASN A 377 -31.67 -4.54 4.71
N ILE A 378 -31.89 -4.52 6.02
CA ILE A 378 -30.96 -3.91 6.99
C ILE A 378 -29.59 -4.60 6.91
N PHE A 379 -29.57 -5.93 6.88
CA PHE A 379 -28.34 -6.71 6.70
C PHE A 379 -27.63 -6.36 5.39
N SER A 380 -28.36 -6.23 4.29
CA SER A 380 -27.81 -5.87 2.98
C SER A 380 -27.20 -4.47 2.99
N ILE A 381 -27.86 -3.48 3.61
CA ILE A 381 -27.32 -2.12 3.76
C ILE A 381 -26.04 -2.15 4.62
N ALA A 382 -26.06 -2.83 5.76
CA ALA A 382 -24.91 -2.93 6.65
C ALA A 382 -23.71 -3.63 5.98
N THR A 383 -23.98 -4.58 5.08
CA THR A 383 -22.95 -5.37 4.39
C THR A 383 -22.60 -4.83 3.00
N THR A 384 -23.23 -3.77 2.50
CA THR A 384 -22.89 -3.14 1.21
C THR A 384 -21.90 -2.01 1.46
N ARG A 385 -20.63 -2.38 1.65
CA ARG A 385 -19.51 -1.47 1.90
C ARG A 385 -18.30 -1.93 1.11
N SER A 386 -17.49 -1.00 0.63
CA SER A 386 -16.21 -1.35 0.00
C SER A 386 -15.18 -1.75 1.06
N ASP A 387 -14.20 -2.56 0.68
CA ASP A 387 -13.00 -2.71 1.50
C ASP A 387 -12.18 -1.41 1.41
N LEU A 388 -12.07 -0.70 2.53
CA LEU A 388 -11.31 0.56 2.65
C LEU A 388 -10.01 0.38 3.43
N ARG A 389 -9.63 -0.86 3.74
CA ARG A 389 -8.30 -1.16 4.31
C ARG A 389 -7.24 -0.80 3.27
N PHE A 390 -6.22 -0.08 3.73
CA PHE A 390 -5.13 0.45 2.92
C PHE A 390 -3.91 0.64 3.81
N TRP A 391 -2.69 0.48 3.30
CA TRP A 391 -1.50 0.80 4.09
C TRP A 391 -1.31 2.31 4.23
N ASN A 392 -1.71 2.83 5.39
CA ASN A 392 -1.91 4.26 5.59
C ASN A 392 -0.66 5.14 5.49
N PHE A 393 0.55 4.58 5.50
CA PHE A 393 1.77 5.31 5.84
C PHE A 393 2.77 5.47 4.72
N LEU A 394 2.45 4.98 3.51
CA LEU A 394 3.29 5.21 2.35
C LEU A 394 3.36 6.72 2.02
N PRO A 395 4.49 7.19 1.45
CA PRO A 395 4.66 8.59 1.12
C PRO A 395 3.74 9.01 -0.03
N LYS A 396 3.50 10.32 -0.13
CA LYS A 396 2.82 10.95 -1.26
C LYS A 396 3.75 11.04 -2.47
N ASN A 397 4.97 11.52 -2.22
CA ASN A 397 6.03 11.60 -3.20
C ASN A 397 7.37 11.36 -2.52
N ILE A 398 8.36 11.01 -3.33
CA ILE A 398 9.74 10.88 -2.94
C ILE A 398 10.54 11.96 -3.65
N GLN A 399 11.29 12.72 -2.87
CA GLN A 399 12.29 13.64 -3.39
C GLN A 399 13.68 13.14 -3.07
N ILE A 400 14.62 13.47 -3.95
CA ILE A 400 16.00 12.97 -3.85
C ILE A 400 17.01 14.10 -3.98
N MET A 401 18.18 13.87 -3.40
CA MET A 401 19.37 14.69 -3.58
C MET A 401 20.61 13.86 -3.25
N MET A 402 21.61 13.86 -4.13
CA MET A 402 22.93 13.30 -3.84
C MET A 402 23.96 14.43 -3.73
N ILE A 403 24.72 14.47 -2.64
CA ILE A 403 25.80 15.46 -2.46
C ILE A 403 27.13 14.77 -2.21
N GLU A 404 28.23 15.43 -2.57
CA GLU A 404 29.57 14.96 -2.17
C GLU A 404 29.67 15.02 -0.63
N ASN A 405 30.22 13.96 -0.05
CA ASN A 405 30.46 13.87 1.38
C ASN A 405 31.71 14.67 1.75
N ASP A 406 31.53 15.78 2.47
CA ASP A 406 32.60 16.64 2.99
C ASP A 406 32.70 16.63 4.52
N GLY A 407 32.10 15.62 5.15
CA GLY A 407 32.12 15.40 6.60
C GLY A 407 30.89 15.90 7.36
N SER A 408 30.02 16.73 6.76
CA SER A 408 28.83 17.23 7.45
C SER A 408 27.59 17.32 6.56
N VAL A 409 26.42 17.30 7.20
CA VAL A 409 25.13 17.53 6.52
C VAL A 409 24.15 18.23 7.44
N GLN A 410 23.47 19.24 6.90
CA GLN A 410 22.37 19.96 7.53
C GLN A 410 21.15 19.91 6.61
N ILE A 411 19.99 19.66 7.21
CA ILE A 411 18.72 19.50 6.52
C ILE A 411 17.71 20.47 7.15
N TYR A 412 17.06 21.25 6.31
CA TYR A 412 16.04 22.23 6.68
C TYR A 412 14.76 21.97 5.90
N ASP A 413 13.63 22.40 6.46
CA ASP A 413 12.36 22.46 5.73
C ASP A 413 12.33 23.61 4.70
N ASP A 414 11.21 23.73 4.00
CA ASP A 414 10.89 24.79 3.03
C ASP A 414 10.82 26.20 3.67
N LYS A 415 10.72 26.28 4.99
CA LYS A 415 10.72 27.52 5.78
C LYS A 415 12.08 27.79 6.45
N ASN A 416 13.13 27.05 6.06
CA ASN A 416 14.48 27.13 6.63
C ASN A 416 14.56 26.80 8.13
N GLN A 417 13.59 26.06 8.69
CA GLN A 417 13.70 25.51 10.03
C GLN A 417 14.55 24.25 9.98
N LYS A 418 15.51 24.13 10.91
CA LYS A 418 16.43 22.99 10.97
C LYS A 418 15.67 21.72 11.37
N ILE A 419 15.71 20.70 10.49
CA ILE A 419 15.18 19.36 10.75
C ILE A 419 16.27 18.48 11.36
N TYR A 420 17.47 18.51 10.79
CA TYR A 420 18.55 17.59 11.14
C TYR A 420 19.92 18.19 10.87
N SER A 421 20.91 17.76 11.65
CA SER A 421 22.31 18.15 11.52
C SER A 421 23.15 17.01 12.08
N SER A 422 24.16 16.57 11.34
CA SER A 422 25.08 15.52 11.80
C SER A 422 26.42 15.64 11.10
N GLU A 423 27.48 15.29 11.82
CA GLU A 423 28.75 14.89 11.21
C GLU A 423 28.58 13.49 10.61
N VAL A 424 29.33 13.22 9.55
CA VAL A 424 29.34 11.95 8.82
C VAL A 424 30.78 11.52 8.53
N ASP A 425 31.02 10.22 8.50
CA ASP A 425 32.33 9.67 8.13
C ASP A 425 32.64 9.99 6.65
N ILE A 426 33.68 10.79 6.41
CA ILE A 426 34.06 11.27 5.06
C ILE A 426 34.50 10.12 4.13
N ASP A 427 34.94 9.00 4.69
CA ASP A 427 35.41 7.83 3.94
C ASP A 427 34.27 6.88 3.54
N LYS A 428 33.04 7.16 3.98
CA LYS A 428 31.85 6.33 3.72
C LYS A 428 30.82 7.01 2.85
N ASN A 429 30.10 6.18 2.09
CA ASN A 429 28.84 6.60 1.50
C ASN A 429 27.75 6.54 2.58
N VAL A 430 26.86 7.52 2.60
CA VAL A 430 25.83 7.64 3.64
C VAL A 430 24.46 7.72 2.99
N LEU A 431 23.48 7.01 3.54
CA LEU A 431 22.08 7.17 3.20
C LEU A 431 21.34 7.86 4.35
N ILE A 432 20.65 8.95 4.03
CA ILE A 432 19.77 9.67 4.94
C ILE A 432 18.36 9.61 4.38
N VAL A 433 17.48 8.89 5.09
CA VAL A 433 16.05 8.89 4.80
C VAL A 433 15.36 9.84 5.76
N VAL A 434 14.73 10.88 5.21
CA VAL A 434 13.88 11.82 5.95
C VAL A 434 12.43 11.47 5.66
N ARG A 435 11.66 11.12 6.69
CA ARG A 435 10.22 10.85 6.58
C ARG A 435 9.45 11.96 7.26
N SER A 436 8.61 12.67 6.51
CA SER A 436 7.66 13.63 7.09
C SER A 436 6.24 13.35 6.63
N PHE A 437 5.33 13.17 7.59
CA PHE A 437 3.93 12.83 7.29
C PHE A 437 3.06 14.08 7.08
N ALA A 438 3.29 15.14 7.86
CA ALA A 438 2.68 16.45 7.71
C ALA A 438 3.54 17.49 8.44
N SER A 439 3.51 18.75 8.00
CA SER A 439 4.44 19.79 8.48
C SER A 439 4.28 20.19 9.95
N GLN A 440 3.13 19.85 10.57
CA GLN A 440 2.88 20.05 11.99
C GLN A 440 3.47 18.96 12.90
N PHE A 441 3.96 17.85 12.33
CA PHE A 441 4.59 16.77 13.10
C PHE A 441 6.10 16.75 12.83
N PRO A 442 6.93 16.45 13.83
CA PRO A 442 8.37 16.29 13.61
C PRO A 442 8.66 15.24 12.55
N ALA A 443 9.57 15.54 11.63
CA ALA A 443 10.10 14.55 10.69
C ALA A 443 10.94 13.50 11.42
N ARG A 444 11.03 12.30 10.83
CA ARG A 444 11.96 11.24 11.25
C ARG A 444 13.16 11.22 10.34
N VAL A 445 14.33 10.99 10.92
CA VAL A 445 15.57 10.87 10.15
C VAL A 445 16.25 9.56 10.52
N TYR A 446 16.57 8.80 9.48
CA TYR A 446 17.33 7.55 9.54
C TYR A 446 18.65 7.78 8.82
N LYS A 447 19.76 7.74 9.56
CA LYS A 447 21.11 7.80 9.01
C LYS A 447 21.69 6.38 8.97
N ILE A 448 22.18 5.97 7.81
CA ILE A 448 22.75 4.66 7.55
C ILE A 448 24.13 4.85 6.92
N GLU A 449 25.14 4.19 7.47
CA GLU A 449 26.53 4.20 7.00
C GLU A 449 26.96 2.74 6.83
N ASN A 450 27.57 2.39 5.69
CA ASN A 450 28.23 1.10 5.49
C ASN A 450 29.74 1.25 5.69
#